data_AF-A0A2J8AFS0-F1
#
_entry.id   AF-A0A2J8AFS0-F1
#
_cell.length_a   1.000
_cell.length_b   1.000
_cell.length_c   1.000
_cell.angle_alpha   90.00
_cell.angle_beta   90.00
_cell.angle_gamma   90.00
#
_symmetry.space_group_name_H-M   'P 1'
#
loop_
_entity.id
_entity.type
_entity.pdbx_description
1 polymer ?
#
loop_
_entity_poly.entity_id
_entity_poly.type
_entity_poly.pdbx_seq_one_letter_code
_entity_poly.pdbx_strand_id
1 'polypeptide(L)'
;MLAAANALFGGGPRRRGDARRAPPAAAAAAAAAPAAAPSAQQLQLDKLGCVAGLSALLLSYPYDVPSWLPPVLMALVRGSGAGEADGTVRAAAGRALAEFRRTHEAEALEELRALMDADDWDSFTHATGTASYFV
;
A
#
# COMPACT_ATOMS: atom_id res chain seq x y z
N MET A 1 -7.57 6.47 -2.47
CA MET A 1 -6.31 6.23 -1.73
C MET A 1 -5.61 4.96 -2.19
N LEU A 2 -6.22 3.77 -2.08
CA LEU A 2 -5.58 2.51 -2.47
C LEU A 2 -5.07 2.47 -3.93
N ALA A 3 -5.88 2.93 -4.90
CA ALA A 3 -5.45 3.00 -6.30
C ALA A 3 -4.26 3.95 -6.52
N ALA A 4 -4.21 5.07 -5.80
CA ALA A 4 -3.10 6.02 -5.86
C ALA A 4 -1.82 5.42 -5.24
N ALA A 5 -1.94 4.76 -4.09
CA ALA A 5 -0.83 4.03 -3.48
C ALA A 5 -0.30 2.92 -4.39
N ASN A 6 -1.16 2.18 -5.09
CA ASN A 6 -0.75 1.17 -6.05
C ASN A 6 0.01 1.77 -7.24
N ALA A 7 -0.39 2.95 -7.72
CA ALA A 7 0.34 3.64 -8.78
C ALA A 7 1.71 4.16 -8.30
N LEU A 8 1.78 4.67 -7.06
CA LEU A 8 3.00 5.24 -6.47
C LEU A 8 4.03 4.17 -6.02
N PHE A 9 3.56 3.01 -5.57
CA PHE A 9 4.39 1.91 -5.05
C PHE A 9 4.46 0.69 -5.99
N GLY A 10 3.87 0.76 -7.19
CA GLY A 10 4.02 -0.25 -8.25
C GLY A 10 3.13 -1.49 -8.18
N GLY A 11 2.00 -1.45 -7.47
CA GLY A 11 1.12 -2.59 -7.19
C GLY A 11 -0.15 -2.69 -8.05
N GLY A 12 -0.05 -2.59 -9.37
CA GLY A 12 -1.16 -2.95 -10.27
C GLY A 12 -1.18 -4.45 -10.60
N PRO A 13 -2.34 -5.09 -10.83
CA PRO A 13 -2.38 -6.47 -11.32
C PRO A 13 -1.67 -6.51 -12.68
N ARG A 14 -0.57 -7.27 -12.77
CA ARG A 14 0.13 -7.52 -14.03
C ARG A 14 -0.71 -8.43 -14.92
N ARG A 15 -1.73 -7.89 -15.61
CA ARG A 15 -2.34 -8.57 -16.77
C ARG A 15 -1.36 -8.51 -17.94
N ARG A 16 -0.50 -9.52 -18.01
CA ARG A 16 0.34 -9.82 -19.16
C ARG A 16 -0.57 -10.33 -20.29
N GLY A 17 -0.87 -9.45 -21.25
CA GLY A 17 -1.49 -9.82 -22.51
C GLY A 17 -2.98 -9.55 -22.60
N ASP A 18 -3.35 -8.41 -23.19
CA ASP A 18 -4.41 -8.41 -24.20
C ASP A 18 -4.26 -7.15 -25.08
N ALA A 19 -3.53 -7.32 -26.17
CA ALA A 19 -3.56 -6.42 -27.30
C ALA A 19 -4.65 -6.92 -28.25
N ARG A 20 -5.83 -6.30 -28.25
CA ARG A 20 -6.81 -6.34 -29.35
C ARG A 20 -7.85 -5.20 -29.21
N ARG A 21 -7.74 -4.21 -30.12
CA ARG A 21 -8.79 -3.38 -30.80
C ARG A 21 -10.24 -3.55 -30.27
N ALA A 22 -11.09 -2.54 -30.00
CA ALA A 22 -11.46 -1.27 -30.68
C ALA A 22 -12.76 -0.71 -30.00
N PRO A 23 -13.43 0.41 -30.40
CA PRO A 23 -13.01 1.80 -30.68
C PRO A 23 -13.93 2.84 -29.92
N PRO A 24 -14.23 4.10 -30.38
CA PRO A 24 -14.10 5.29 -29.52
C PRO A 24 -15.43 6.01 -29.20
N ALA A 25 -15.68 6.33 -27.93
CA ALA A 25 -16.72 7.29 -27.55
C ALA A 25 -16.06 8.61 -27.15
N ALA A 26 -16.29 9.61 -27.99
CA ALA A 26 -15.79 10.97 -27.89
C ALA A 26 -16.38 11.73 -26.68
N ALA A 27 -15.67 12.81 -26.35
CA ALA A 27 -16.12 14.00 -25.62
C ALA A 27 -16.10 13.98 -24.09
N ALA A 28 -14.88 14.09 -23.55
CA ALA A 28 -14.59 15.09 -22.52
C ALA A 28 -13.14 15.57 -22.69
N ALA A 29 -12.86 16.17 -23.85
CA ALA A 29 -11.62 16.90 -24.06
C ALA A 29 -11.69 18.24 -23.30
N ALA A 30 -11.52 18.18 -21.98
CA ALA A 30 -10.97 19.32 -21.27
C ALA A 30 -9.48 19.35 -21.61
N ALA A 31 -9.07 20.38 -22.36
CA ALA A 31 -7.67 20.62 -22.71
C ALA A 31 -6.87 20.84 -21.41
N ALA A 32 -6.34 19.75 -20.85
CA ALA A 32 -5.30 19.84 -19.85
C ALA A 32 -4.05 20.35 -20.56
N ALA A 33 -3.63 21.56 -20.22
CA ALA A 33 -2.26 22.03 -20.45
C ALA A 33 -1.28 20.90 -20.12
N PRO A 34 -0.12 20.77 -20.81
CA PRO A 34 0.83 19.71 -20.51
C PRO A 34 1.20 19.84 -19.03
N ALA A 35 0.69 18.94 -18.19
CA ALA A 35 0.92 18.97 -16.76
C ALA A 35 2.44 18.88 -16.60
N ALA A 36 3.06 19.97 -16.12
CA ALA A 36 4.47 19.98 -15.79
C ALA A 36 4.75 18.75 -14.92
N ALA A 37 5.78 17.97 -15.29
CA ALA A 37 6.10 16.75 -14.56
C ALA A 37 6.20 17.09 -13.05
N PRO A 38 5.57 16.30 -12.17
CA PRO A 38 5.57 16.60 -10.75
C PRO A 38 7.01 16.65 -10.24
N SER A 39 7.32 17.67 -9.45
CA SER A 39 8.62 17.79 -8.81
C SER A 39 8.86 16.61 -7.85
N ALA A 40 10.12 16.27 -7.61
CA ALA A 40 10.47 15.19 -6.66
C ALA A 40 9.83 15.43 -5.28
N GLN A 41 9.79 16.68 -4.82
CA GLN A 41 9.15 17.08 -3.56
C GLN A 41 7.63 16.86 -3.57
N GLN A 42 6.94 17.16 -4.68
CA GLN A 42 5.50 16.88 -4.79
C GLN A 42 5.22 15.38 -4.74
N LEU A 43 5.99 14.56 -5.48
CA LEU A 43 5.86 13.11 -5.44
C LEU A 43 6.06 12.57 -4.01
N GLN A 44 7.00 13.17 -3.27
CA GLN A 44 7.29 12.83 -1.90
C GLN A 44 6.09 13.13 -0.97
N LEU A 45 5.51 14.32 -1.10
CA LEU A 45 4.31 14.72 -0.36
C LEU A 45 3.10 13.83 -0.71
N ASP A 46 2.93 13.47 -1.98
CA ASP A 46 1.84 12.60 -2.43
C ASP A 46 1.96 11.20 -1.82
N LYS A 47 3.17 10.65 -1.77
CA LYS A 47 3.45 9.37 -1.08
C LYS A 47 3.15 9.44 0.41
N LEU A 48 3.61 10.50 1.09
CA LEU A 48 3.34 10.69 2.51
C LEU A 48 1.84 10.86 2.80
N GLY A 49 1.13 11.62 1.97
CA GLY A 49 -0.32 11.77 2.07
C GLY A 49 -1.05 10.44 1.87
N CYS A 50 -0.59 9.61 0.93
CA CYS A 50 -1.11 8.26 0.74
C CYS A 50 -0.88 7.37 1.96
N VAL A 51 0.36 7.32 2.49
CA VAL A 51 0.67 6.54 3.69
C VAL A 51 -0.16 7.03 4.88
N ALA A 52 -0.25 8.33 5.11
CA ALA A 52 -1.06 8.88 6.21
C ALA A 52 -2.54 8.47 6.11
N GLY A 53 -3.13 8.55 4.91
CA GLY A 53 -4.51 8.13 4.69
C GLY A 53 -4.73 6.62 4.86
N LEU A 54 -3.81 5.79 4.38
CA LEU A 54 -3.89 4.34 4.58
C LEU A 54 -3.70 3.95 6.04
N SER A 55 -2.77 4.60 6.75
CA SER A 55 -2.59 4.44 8.19
C SER A 55 -3.84 4.83 8.98
N ALA A 56 -4.50 5.93 8.60
CA ALA A 56 -5.74 6.34 9.26
C ALA A 56 -6.86 5.28 9.10
N LEU A 57 -6.98 4.66 7.92
CA LEU A 57 -7.92 3.55 7.70
C LEU A 57 -7.54 2.34 8.57
N LEU A 58 -6.27 1.95 8.56
CA LEU A 58 -5.76 0.82 9.32
C LEU A 58 -6.01 0.98 10.84
N LEU A 59 -5.72 2.17 11.37
CA LEU A 59 -5.83 2.48 12.80
C LEU A 59 -7.27 2.78 13.26
N SER A 60 -8.21 2.93 12.32
CA SER A 60 -9.63 3.13 12.66
C SER A 60 -10.37 1.84 13.03
N TYR A 61 -9.77 0.68 12.75
CA TYR A 61 -10.29 -0.65 13.09
C TYR A 61 -9.27 -1.39 13.96
N PRO A 62 -9.10 -0.99 15.24
CA PRO A 62 -8.31 -1.79 16.15
C PRO A 62 -9.03 -3.11 16.42
N TYR A 63 -8.30 -4.22 16.42
CA TYR A 63 -8.78 -5.60 16.71
C TYR A 63 -9.60 -6.29 15.60
N ASP A 64 -10.24 -5.54 14.70
CA ASP A 64 -11.06 -6.11 13.62
C ASP A 64 -10.32 -6.16 12.28
N VAL A 65 -10.57 -7.22 11.50
CA VAL A 65 -10.00 -7.38 10.16
C VAL A 65 -11.10 -7.42 9.09
N PRO A 66 -11.52 -6.27 8.55
CA PRO A 66 -12.49 -6.25 7.48
C PRO A 66 -11.90 -6.79 6.16
N SER A 67 -12.75 -7.33 5.29
CA SER A 67 -12.35 -7.97 4.02
C SER A 67 -11.62 -7.06 3.02
N TRP A 68 -11.73 -5.74 3.18
CA TRP A 68 -11.00 -4.76 2.35
C TRP A 68 -9.62 -4.40 2.91
N LEU A 69 -9.26 -4.86 4.11
CA LEU A 69 -8.01 -4.51 4.79
C LEU A 69 -6.73 -5.10 4.17
N PRO A 70 -6.71 -6.37 3.72
CA PRO A 70 -5.50 -6.97 3.14
C PRO A 70 -4.82 -6.13 2.04
N PRO A 71 -5.52 -5.60 1.03
CA PRO A 71 -4.86 -4.79 0.00
C PRO A 71 -4.33 -3.45 0.54
N VAL A 72 -4.93 -2.89 1.60
CA VAL A 72 -4.42 -1.68 2.29
C VAL A 72 -3.12 -1.98 3.01
N LEU A 73 -3.06 -3.09 3.74
CA LEU A 73 -1.84 -3.58 4.39
C LEU A 73 -0.72 -3.79 3.37
N MET A 74 -1.01 -4.45 2.25
CA MET A 74 0.00 -4.70 1.23
C MET A 74 0.51 -3.43 0.55
N ALA A 75 -0.31 -2.39 0.44
CA ALA A 75 0.15 -1.08 -0.01
C ALA A 75 1.14 -0.44 0.97
N LEU A 76 0.92 -0.59 2.29
CA LEU A 76 1.84 -0.14 3.31
C LEU A 76 3.12 -0.99 3.36
N VAL A 77 3.03 -2.31 3.17
CA VAL A 77 4.20 -3.21 3.08
C VAL A 77 5.13 -2.79 1.93
N ARG A 78 4.57 -2.43 0.78
CA ARG A 78 5.36 -1.88 -0.33
C ARG A 78 6.00 -0.54 0.03
N GLY A 79 5.24 0.34 0.68
CA GLY A 79 5.73 1.64 1.14
C GLY A 79 6.82 1.55 2.22
N SER A 80 6.86 0.47 3.01
CA SER A 80 7.91 0.20 4.00
C SER A 80 9.10 -0.61 3.48
N GLY A 81 8.98 -1.21 2.29
CA GLY A 81 9.99 -2.10 1.74
C GLY A 81 11.26 -1.38 1.28
N ALA A 82 12.32 -2.15 1.04
CA ALA A 82 13.61 -1.62 0.54
C ALA A 82 13.52 -0.94 -0.84
N GLY A 83 12.44 -1.17 -1.58
CA GLY A 83 12.16 -0.50 -2.86
C GLY A 83 11.72 0.96 -2.71
N GLU A 84 11.29 1.40 -1.53
CA GLU A 84 10.94 2.81 -1.28
C GLU A 84 12.20 3.61 -0.93
N ALA A 85 12.59 4.48 -1.86
CA ALA A 85 13.80 5.30 -1.74
C ALA A 85 13.70 6.36 -0.64
N ASP A 86 12.49 6.85 -0.34
CA ASP A 86 12.30 7.83 0.72
C ASP A 86 12.25 7.17 2.11
N GLY A 87 13.27 7.45 2.93
CA GLY A 87 13.34 6.99 4.31
C GLY A 87 12.18 7.46 5.19
N THR A 88 11.61 8.64 4.93
CA THR A 88 10.48 9.19 5.69
C THR A 88 9.20 8.42 5.41
N VAL A 89 8.91 8.15 4.13
CA VAL A 89 7.76 7.35 3.69
C VAL A 89 7.86 5.94 4.28
N ARG A 90 9.05 5.34 4.17
CA ARG A 90 9.33 4.01 4.70
C ARG A 90 9.16 3.92 6.21
N ALA A 91 9.69 4.88 6.96
CA ALA A 91 9.52 4.94 8.40
C ALA A 91 8.05 5.15 8.81
N ALA A 92 7.30 5.98 8.09
CA ALA A 92 5.89 6.23 8.35
C ALA A 92 5.03 4.98 8.10
N ALA A 93 5.25 4.28 6.98
CA ALA A 93 4.55 3.04 6.65
C ALA A 93 4.90 1.91 7.65
N GLY A 94 6.18 1.76 7.97
CA GLY A 94 6.64 0.77 8.95
C GLY A 94 6.03 0.99 10.34
N ARG A 95 5.90 2.25 10.80
CA ARG A 95 5.24 2.56 12.07
C ARG A 95 3.77 2.13 12.07
N ALA A 96 3.04 2.37 10.97
CA ALA A 96 1.64 1.96 10.87
C ALA A 96 1.47 0.43 10.91
N LEU A 97 2.35 -0.30 10.22
CA LEU A 97 2.35 -1.76 10.23
C LEU A 97 2.70 -2.32 11.61
N ALA A 98 3.68 -1.75 12.31
CA ALA A 98 4.04 -2.14 13.66
C ALA A 98 2.88 -1.92 14.65
N GLU A 99 2.19 -0.78 14.52
CA GLU A 99 1.04 -0.46 15.37
C GLU A 99 -0.16 -1.39 15.11
N PHE A 100 -0.42 -1.71 13.85
CA PHE A 100 -1.42 -2.72 13.49
C PHE A 100 -1.09 -4.08 14.10
N ARG A 101 0.15 -4.56 13.94
CA ARG A 101 0.61 -5.83 14.51
C ARG A 101 0.52 -5.85 16.04
N ARG A 102 0.77 -4.70 16.70
CA ARG A 102 0.70 -4.55 18.15
C ARG A 102 -0.74 -4.63 18.67
N THR A 103 -1.70 -4.14 17.89
CA THR A 103 -3.11 -4.04 18.31
C THR A 103 -3.93 -5.27 17.94
N HIS A 104 -3.51 -6.07 16.96
CA HIS A 104 -4.23 -7.28 16.53
C HIS A 104 -3.69 -8.52 17.24
N GLU A 105 -4.55 -9.14 18.05
CA GLU A 105 -4.22 -10.39 18.75
C GLU A 105 -4.14 -11.58 17.78
N ALA A 106 -3.74 -12.75 18.30
CA ALA A 106 -3.51 -13.95 17.50
C ALA A 106 -4.74 -14.34 16.65
N GLU A 107 -5.95 -14.27 17.21
CA GLU A 107 -7.20 -14.61 16.51
C GLU A 107 -7.45 -13.70 15.31
N ALA A 108 -7.36 -12.38 15.50
CA ALA A 108 -7.51 -11.40 14.42
C ALA A 108 -6.42 -11.57 13.32
N LEU A 109 -5.19 -11.95 13.72
CA LEU A 109 -4.12 -12.25 12.76
C LEU A 109 -4.35 -13.55 11.98
N GLU A 110 -5.01 -14.54 12.57
CA GLU A 110 -5.44 -15.76 11.87
C GLU A 110 -6.57 -15.46 10.88
N GLU A 111 -7.53 -14.62 11.25
CA GLU A 111 -8.56 -14.12 10.32
C GLU A 111 -7.95 -13.37 9.14
N LEU A 112 -7.00 -12.47 9.41
CA LEU A 112 -6.25 -11.78 8.37
C LEU A 112 -5.53 -12.75 7.43
N ARG A 113 -4.86 -13.77 7.99
CA ARG A 113 -4.17 -14.79 7.21
C ARG A 113 -5.13 -15.55 6.30
N ALA A 114 -6.35 -15.83 6.74
CA ALA A 114 -7.36 -16.50 5.93
C ALA A 114 -7.86 -15.64 4.75
N LEU A 115 -7.73 -14.32 4.84
CA LEU A 115 -8.12 -13.36 3.79
C LEU A 115 -6.99 -13.05 2.79
N MET A 116 -5.77 -13.54 3.05
CA MET A 116 -4.57 -13.28 2.25
C MET A 116 -4.08 -14.53 1.53
N ASP A 117 -3.39 -14.34 0.41
CA ASP A 117 -2.59 -15.42 -0.15
C ASP A 117 -1.30 -15.62 0.65
N ALA A 118 -0.61 -16.73 0.39
CA ALA A 118 0.58 -17.11 1.14
C ALA A 118 1.75 -16.13 0.93
N ASP A 119 1.87 -15.53 -0.25
CA ASP A 119 2.98 -14.63 -0.61
C ASP A 119 2.81 -13.26 0.04
N ASP A 120 1.57 -12.75 0.06
CA ASP A 120 1.20 -11.52 0.76
C ASP A 120 1.36 -11.69 2.28
N TRP A 121 0.99 -12.85 2.82
CA TRP A 121 1.17 -13.16 4.25
C TRP A 121 2.66 -13.20 4.64
N ASP A 122 3.52 -13.83 3.83
CA ASP A 122 4.96 -13.86 4.05
C ASP A 122 5.56 -12.45 4.00
N SER A 123 5.16 -11.67 2.99
CA SER A 123 5.60 -10.27 2.83
C SER A 123 5.21 -9.40 4.03
N PHE A 124 3.98 -9.55 4.53
CA PHE A 124 3.51 -8.86 5.73
C PHE A 124 4.29 -9.28 6.98
N THR A 125 4.52 -10.58 7.15
CA THR A 125 5.26 -11.11 8.31
C THR A 125 6.72 -10.65 8.29
N HIS A 126 7.35 -10.62 7.11
CA HIS A 126 8.70 -10.09 6.94
C HIS A 126 8.76 -8.60 7.29
N ALA A 127 7.80 -7.81 6.82
CA ALA A 127 7.76 -6.36 7.06
C ALA A 127 7.43 -5.98 8.52
N THR A 128 6.72 -6.84 9.25
CA THR A 128 6.36 -6.64 10.67
C THR A 128 7.20 -7.45 11.64
N GLY A 129 8.14 -8.25 11.14
CA GLY A 129 9.02 -9.07 11.96
C GLY A 129 9.87 -8.22 12.90
N THR A 130 10.02 -8.66 14.13
CA THR A 130 10.93 -8.04 15.08
C THR A 130 12.37 -8.39 14.72
N ALA A 131 13.30 -7.43 14.84
CA ALA A 131 14.72 -7.74 14.81
C ALA A 131 15.04 -8.73 15.95
N SER A 132 15.68 -9.86 15.61
CA SER A 132 16.16 -10.79 16.62
C SER A 132 17.40 -10.20 17.27
N TYR A 133 17.30 -9.79 18.53
CA TYR A 133 18.43 -9.28 19.33
C TYR A 133 19.19 -10.38 20.07
N PHE A 134 18.75 -11.63 19.95
CA PHE A 134 19.46 -12.79 20.43
C PHE A 134 20.26 -13.39 19.27
N VAL A 135 21.57 -13.15 19.32
CA VAL A 135 22.62 -13.89 18.60
C VAL A 135 23.29 -14.81 19.62
#